data_AF-A0A6A4GAK4-F1
#
_entry.id   AF-A0A6A4GAK4-F1
#
_cell.length_a   1.000
_cell.length_b   1.000
_cell.length_c   1.000
_cell.angle_alpha   90.00
_cell.angle_beta   90.00
_cell.angle_gamma   90.00
#
_symmetry.space_group_name_H-M   'P 1'
#
loop_
_entity.id
_entity.type
_entity.pdbx_description
1 polymer ?
#
loop_
_entity_poly.entity_id
_entity_poly.type
_entity_poly.pdbx_seq_one_letter_code
_entity_poly.pdbx_strand_id
1 'polypeptide(L)'
;MNALQKRISGHKWVALAYVCNDLNQFPAGKTESFMSLSVLPKDKQLTISTMADALVHWRMNDIESAPFLWPHFKTKTSGSVAEQNFDSTRKLWELTPQDRKDLLAEITARLNITSTLDIGLIHRFLTQPVMNANGQPVGKLGDSLNRASLSALAFVCVDLGRLPTGKFTKADLITELISWVRSQLKSLQVTDFCAAHVKALDTAQTRRH
;
A
#
# COMPACT_ATOMS: atom_id res chain seq x y z
N MET A 1 -27.82 10.36 16.09
CA MET A 1 -26.89 9.32 15.60
C MET A 1 -27.61 8.46 14.59
N ASN A 2 -27.21 8.49 13.31
CA ASN A 2 -27.84 7.65 12.28
C ASN A 2 -27.34 6.20 12.38
N ALA A 3 -28.04 5.25 11.74
CA ALA A 3 -27.70 3.82 11.83
C ALA A 3 -26.28 3.50 11.33
N LEU A 4 -25.80 4.26 10.33
CA LEU A 4 -24.46 4.12 9.78
C LEU A 4 -23.39 4.55 10.78
N GLN A 5 -23.55 5.71 11.41
CA GLN A 5 -22.67 6.22 12.46
C GLN A 5 -22.58 5.23 13.62
N LYS A 6 -23.70 4.64 14.05
CA LYS A 6 -23.71 3.62 15.12
C LYS A 6 -22.89 2.37 14.75
N ARG A 7 -22.95 1.95 13.49
CA ARG A 7 -22.12 0.83 12.99
C ARG A 7 -20.64 1.22 12.96
N ILE A 8 -20.32 2.40 12.42
CA ILE A 8 -18.94 2.87 12.30
C ILE A 8 -18.30 3.06 13.69
N SER A 9 -19.03 3.67 14.64
CA SER A 9 -18.57 3.85 16.02
C SER A 9 -18.37 2.55 16.79
N GLY A 10 -18.86 1.41 16.30
CA GLY A 10 -18.59 0.10 16.89
C GLY A 10 -17.18 -0.44 16.62
N HIS A 11 -16.42 0.17 15.70
CA HIS A 11 -15.07 -0.26 15.37
C HIS A 11 -14.02 0.30 16.34
N LYS A 12 -12.88 -0.40 16.41
CA LYS A 12 -11.72 0.03 17.21
C LYS A 12 -11.22 1.39 16.71
N TRP A 13 -10.86 2.26 17.64
CA TRP A 13 -10.30 3.59 17.36
C TRP A 13 -9.19 3.57 16.29
N VAL A 14 -8.26 2.61 16.37
CA VAL A 14 -7.12 2.49 15.43
C VAL A 14 -7.58 2.23 14.00
N ALA A 15 -8.65 1.45 13.82
CA ALA A 15 -9.20 1.17 12.49
C ALA A 15 -9.87 2.42 11.91
N LEU A 16 -10.62 3.15 12.72
CA LEU A 16 -11.26 4.40 12.30
C LEU A 16 -10.22 5.47 11.95
N ALA A 17 -9.18 5.59 12.76
CA ALA A 17 -8.07 6.51 12.54
C ALA A 17 -7.33 6.21 11.23
N TYR A 18 -7.11 4.92 10.94
CA TYR A 18 -6.52 4.50 9.67
C TYR A 18 -7.39 4.89 8.46
N VAL A 19 -8.69 4.60 8.51
CA VAL A 19 -9.60 4.89 7.39
C VAL A 19 -9.76 6.40 7.18
N CYS A 20 -9.89 7.18 8.26
CA CYS A 20 -9.89 8.65 8.20
C CYS A 20 -8.62 9.18 7.52
N ASN A 21 -7.45 8.64 7.87
CA ASN A 21 -6.19 9.05 7.28
C ASN A 21 -6.08 8.67 5.79
N ASP A 22 -6.48 7.45 5.42
CA ASP A 22 -6.47 6.96 4.04
C ASP A 22 -7.35 7.80 3.11
N LEU A 23 -8.54 8.16 3.59
CA LEU A 23 -9.51 8.98 2.84
C LEU A 23 -9.22 10.50 2.94
N ASN A 24 -8.23 10.90 3.74
CA ASN A 24 -7.97 12.28 4.14
C ASN A 24 -9.22 12.99 4.68
N GLN A 25 -10.02 12.28 5.49
CA GLN A 25 -11.27 12.75 6.07
C GLN A 25 -11.15 12.87 7.58
N PHE A 26 -11.10 14.11 8.07
CA PHE A 26 -10.94 14.42 9.49
C PHE A 26 -12.07 15.32 9.99
N PRO A 27 -12.36 15.29 11.31
CA PRO A 27 -13.38 16.17 11.91
C PRO A 27 -13.07 17.65 11.63
N ALA A 28 -14.10 18.42 11.29
CA ALA A 28 -13.98 19.84 10.93
C ALA A 28 -13.22 20.66 12.00
N GLY A 29 -12.34 21.57 11.53
CA GLY A 29 -11.55 22.46 12.40
C GLY A 29 -10.19 21.90 12.84
N LYS A 30 -9.74 20.76 12.31
CA LYS A 30 -8.46 20.12 12.68
C LYS A 30 -7.59 19.78 11.47
N THR A 31 -7.48 20.74 10.56
CA THR A 31 -6.75 20.67 9.29
C THR A 31 -5.23 20.78 9.45
N GLU A 32 -4.71 21.05 10.66
CA GLU A 32 -3.27 20.96 10.94
C GLU A 32 -2.83 19.49 10.96
N SER A 33 -2.68 18.97 9.75
CA SER A 33 -1.88 17.84 9.32
C SER A 33 -1.63 16.78 10.39
N PHE A 34 -2.66 15.99 10.73
CA PHE A 34 -2.47 14.68 11.36
C PHE A 34 -1.55 13.79 10.52
N MET A 35 -1.45 14.06 9.22
CA MET A 35 -0.49 13.48 8.27
C MET A 35 0.98 13.75 8.65
N SER A 36 1.27 14.83 9.41
CA SER A 36 2.61 15.17 9.89
C SER A 36 2.99 14.48 11.20
N LEU A 37 2.02 13.85 11.88
CA LEU A 37 2.26 13.19 13.16
C LEU A 37 2.68 11.74 12.94
N SER A 38 3.86 11.39 13.45
CA SER A 38 4.39 10.02 13.45
C SER A 38 3.54 9.05 14.29
N VAL A 39 2.73 9.57 15.22
CA VAL A 39 1.77 8.84 16.04
C VAL A 39 0.51 9.69 16.19
N LEU A 40 -0.65 9.15 15.84
CA LEU A 40 -1.93 9.85 16.02
C LEU A 40 -2.22 10.02 17.52
N PRO A 41 -2.50 11.24 18.01
CA PRO A 41 -2.81 11.46 19.41
C PRO A 41 -4.08 10.71 19.79
N LYS A 42 -4.00 9.85 20.81
CA LYS A 42 -5.17 9.34 21.55
C LYS A 42 -5.71 10.40 22.52
N ASP A 43 -5.68 11.66 22.11
CA ASP A 43 -6.11 12.75 22.96
C ASP A 43 -7.65 12.91 22.91
N LYS A 44 -8.19 13.77 23.79
CA LYS A 44 -9.62 14.09 23.85
C LYS A 44 -10.17 14.67 22.54
N GLN A 45 -9.30 15.00 21.58
CA GLN A 45 -9.65 15.68 20.35
C GLN A 45 -10.07 14.70 19.25
N LEU A 46 -9.54 13.48 19.22
CA LEU A 46 -9.90 12.48 18.20
C LEU A 46 -10.71 11.34 18.83
N THR A 47 -12.00 11.55 19.04
CA THR A 47 -12.88 10.50 19.56
C THR A 47 -13.38 9.57 18.45
N ILE A 48 -13.80 8.35 18.83
CA ILE A 48 -14.48 7.41 17.93
C ILE A 48 -15.71 8.06 17.28
N SER A 49 -16.48 8.83 18.04
CA SER A 49 -17.68 9.52 17.54
C SER A 49 -17.29 10.53 16.46
N THR A 50 -16.30 11.38 16.72
CA THR A 50 -15.90 12.42 15.77
C THR A 50 -15.32 11.85 14.48
N MET A 51 -14.57 10.75 14.55
CA MET A 51 -14.10 10.05 13.34
C MET A 51 -15.25 9.40 12.57
N ALA A 52 -16.19 8.77 13.28
CA ALA A 52 -17.37 8.20 12.66
C ALA A 52 -18.22 9.28 11.97
N ASP A 53 -18.38 10.44 12.59
CA ASP A 53 -19.08 11.59 12.00
C ASP A 53 -18.42 12.07 10.71
N ALA A 54 -17.08 12.23 10.70
CA ALA A 54 -16.34 12.61 9.50
C ALA A 54 -16.51 11.59 8.35
N LEU A 55 -16.44 10.29 8.65
CA LEU A 55 -16.63 9.23 7.65
C LEU A 55 -18.06 9.15 7.13
N VAL A 56 -19.06 9.42 7.98
CA VAL A 56 -20.46 9.51 7.57
C VAL A 56 -20.67 10.72 6.68
N HIS A 57 -20.10 11.87 7.03
CA HIS A 57 -20.17 13.07 6.20
C HIS A 57 -19.58 12.81 4.81
N TRP A 58 -18.37 12.28 4.76
CA TRP A 58 -17.72 11.89 3.52
C TRP A 58 -18.59 10.95 2.68
N ARG A 59 -19.14 9.90 3.31
CA ARG A 59 -19.99 8.91 2.62
C ARG A 59 -21.23 9.53 1.99
N MET A 60 -21.82 10.52 2.65
CA MET A 60 -23.11 11.09 2.24
C MET A 60 -22.96 12.27 1.27
N ASN A 61 -21.86 13.02 1.35
CA ASN A 61 -21.72 14.30 0.63
C ASN A 61 -20.57 14.30 -0.40
N ASP A 62 -19.51 13.53 -0.16
CA ASP A 62 -18.24 13.68 -0.90
C ASP A 62 -17.95 12.50 -1.83
N ILE A 63 -18.77 11.46 -1.79
CA ILE A 63 -18.67 10.35 -2.75
C ILE A 63 -19.48 10.73 -3.98
N GLU A 64 -18.79 11.21 -5.01
CA GLU A 64 -19.32 11.29 -6.36
C GLU A 64 -19.86 9.92 -6.77
N SER A 65 -20.99 9.90 -7.48
CA SER A 65 -21.68 8.70 -8.01
C SER A 65 -20.86 7.86 -9.00
N ALA A 66 -19.55 8.11 -9.10
CA ALA A 66 -18.61 7.26 -9.80
C ALA A 66 -18.45 5.91 -9.08
N PRO A 67 -18.12 4.83 -9.81
CA PRO A 67 -17.74 3.56 -9.19
C PRO A 67 -16.60 3.81 -8.21
N PHE A 68 -16.82 3.50 -6.93
CA PHE A 68 -15.80 3.65 -5.90
C PHE A 68 -14.61 2.75 -6.26
N LEU A 69 -13.53 3.37 -6.73
CA LEU A 69 -12.24 2.74 -7.00
C LEU A 69 -11.37 2.91 -5.77
N TRP A 70 -10.99 1.81 -5.14
CA TRP A 70 -10.03 1.85 -4.04
C TRP A 70 -8.70 2.43 -4.59
N PRO A 71 -8.05 3.40 -3.92
CA PRO A 71 -6.89 4.12 -4.47
C PRO A 71 -5.68 3.23 -4.87
N HIS A 72 -5.66 1.99 -4.41
CA HIS A 72 -4.56 1.04 -4.62
C HIS A 72 -4.95 -0.20 -5.44
N PHE A 73 -6.22 -0.37 -5.81
CA PHE A 73 -6.64 -1.44 -6.72
C PHE A 73 -6.73 -0.89 -8.14
N LYS A 74 -5.58 -0.79 -8.81
CA LYS A 74 -5.58 -0.71 -10.27
C LYS A 74 -5.71 -2.13 -10.79
N THR A 75 -6.91 -2.53 -11.23
CA THR A 75 -7.03 -3.65 -12.15
C THR A 75 -6.29 -3.25 -13.42
N LYS A 76 -5.02 -3.66 -13.55
CA LYS A 76 -4.27 -3.50 -14.79
C LYS A 76 -4.91 -4.39 -15.84
N THR A 77 -5.89 -3.85 -16.55
CA THR A 77 -6.19 -4.30 -17.90
C THR A 77 -4.95 -4.09 -18.75
N SER A 78 -4.35 -5.22 -19.13
CA SER A 78 -3.60 -5.45 -20.38
C SER A 78 -2.70 -4.31 -20.87
N GLY A 79 -1.39 -4.50 -20.71
CA GLY A 79 -0.38 -3.65 -21.35
C GLY A 79 1.01 -4.19 -21.08
N SER A 80 1.46 -5.11 -21.94
CA SER A 80 2.81 -5.67 -21.97
C SER A 80 3.88 -4.59 -22.02
N VAL A 81 4.89 -4.67 -21.14
CA VAL A 81 6.21 -4.06 -21.35
C VAL A 81 7.27 -5.01 -20.81
N ALA A 82 8.29 -5.21 -21.65
CA ALA A 82 9.32 -6.22 -21.63
C ALA A 82 10.21 -6.29 -20.38
N GLU A 83 10.82 -7.47 -20.28
CA GLU A 83 11.82 -7.97 -19.33
C GLU A 83 12.92 -6.96 -18.99
N GLN A 84 13.24 -6.86 -17.70
CA GLN A 84 14.58 -6.48 -17.25
C GLN A 84 15.13 -7.56 -16.33
N ASN A 85 16.20 -8.18 -16.83
CA ASN A 85 17.07 -9.11 -16.14
C ASN A 85 17.54 -8.53 -14.80
N PHE A 86 16.96 -9.03 -13.71
CA PHE A 86 17.63 -9.06 -12.42
C PHE A 86 18.22 -10.45 -12.25
N ASP A 87 19.52 -10.50 -12.01
CA ASP A 87 20.25 -11.69 -11.61
C ASP A 87 19.71 -12.16 -10.25
N SER A 88 18.67 -12.96 -10.31
CA SER A 88 18.11 -13.75 -9.22
C SER A 88 17.91 -15.11 -9.83
N THR A 89 18.80 -16.04 -9.51
CA THR A 89 18.91 -17.39 -10.08
C THR A 89 17.68 -18.28 -9.77
N ARG A 90 16.59 -17.69 -9.26
CA ARG A 90 15.33 -18.36 -8.92
C ARG A 90 14.26 -17.90 -9.89
N LYS A 91 13.66 -18.86 -10.58
CA LYS A 91 12.52 -18.61 -11.45
C LYS A 91 11.36 -18.07 -10.60
N LEU A 92 10.81 -16.93 -10.98
CA LEU A 92 9.57 -16.43 -10.43
C LEU A 92 8.43 -17.27 -10.99
N TRP A 93 7.41 -17.56 -10.18
CA TRP A 93 6.28 -18.30 -10.70
C TRP A 93 5.36 -17.36 -11.48
N GLU A 94 5.35 -17.50 -12.81
CA GLU A 94 4.37 -16.85 -13.67
C GLU A 94 3.02 -17.55 -13.52
N LEU A 95 2.24 -17.10 -12.54
CA LEU A 95 0.87 -17.57 -12.33
C LEU A 95 -0.05 -16.95 -13.38
N THR A 96 -0.89 -17.77 -14.03
CA THR A 96 -1.98 -17.23 -14.84
C THR A 96 -2.96 -16.46 -13.94
N PRO A 97 -3.78 -15.54 -14.49
CA PRO A 97 -4.78 -14.85 -13.69
C PRO A 97 -5.74 -15.79 -12.95
N GLN A 98 -6.03 -16.95 -13.54
CA GLN A 98 -6.88 -17.97 -12.94
C GLN A 98 -6.15 -18.71 -11.81
N ASP A 99 -4.91 -19.16 -12.03
CA ASP A 99 -4.10 -19.82 -10.99
C ASP A 99 -3.87 -18.90 -9.79
N ARG A 100 -3.63 -17.62 -10.04
CA ARG A 100 -3.51 -16.60 -8.98
C ARG A 100 -4.79 -16.51 -8.17
N LYS A 101 -5.96 -16.48 -8.81
CA LYS A 101 -7.26 -16.40 -8.14
C LYS A 101 -7.52 -17.64 -7.28
N ASP A 102 -7.24 -18.82 -7.83
CA ASP A 102 -7.45 -20.10 -7.13
C ASP A 102 -6.50 -20.22 -5.93
N LEU A 103 -5.24 -19.83 -6.10
CA LEU A 103 -4.24 -19.82 -5.03
C LEU A 103 -4.58 -18.80 -3.93
N LEU A 104 -5.06 -17.60 -4.29
CA LEU A 104 -5.53 -16.62 -3.31
C LEU A 104 -6.74 -17.17 -2.54
N ALA A 105 -7.66 -17.87 -3.20
CA ALA A 105 -8.80 -18.49 -2.53
C ALA A 105 -8.34 -19.57 -1.52
N GLU A 106 -7.39 -20.43 -1.90
CA GLU A 106 -6.82 -21.44 -1.01
C GLU A 106 -6.12 -20.81 0.21
N ILE A 107 -5.28 -19.79 -0.01
CA ILE A 107 -4.58 -19.11 1.08
C ILE A 107 -5.59 -18.41 1.99
N THR A 108 -6.59 -17.74 1.42
CA THR A 108 -7.64 -17.03 2.16
C THR A 108 -8.41 -17.97 3.08
N ALA A 109 -8.71 -19.19 2.63
CA ALA A 109 -9.39 -20.21 3.45
C ALA A 109 -8.57 -20.62 4.70
N ARG A 110 -7.26 -20.37 4.71
CA ARG A 110 -6.34 -20.68 5.82
C ARG A 110 -5.96 -19.45 6.65
N LEU A 111 -6.46 -18.25 6.31
CA LEU A 111 -6.16 -17.05 7.07
C LEU A 111 -6.89 -17.06 8.41
N ASN A 112 -6.17 -16.68 9.46
CA ASN A 112 -6.75 -16.32 10.74
C ASN A 112 -6.73 -14.80 10.92
N ILE A 113 -7.39 -14.30 11.97
CA ILE A 113 -7.49 -12.87 12.28
C ILE A 113 -6.11 -12.19 12.31
N THR A 114 -5.10 -12.86 12.87
CA THR A 114 -3.73 -12.34 12.93
C THR A 114 -3.12 -12.21 11.54
N SER A 115 -3.25 -13.23 10.69
CA SER A 115 -2.74 -13.18 9.31
C SER A 115 -3.44 -12.11 8.48
N THR A 116 -4.74 -11.88 8.67
CA THR A 116 -5.44 -10.79 7.97
C THR A 116 -4.90 -9.41 8.39
N LEU A 117 -4.62 -9.21 9.68
CA LEU A 117 -4.00 -7.97 10.16
C LEU A 117 -2.58 -7.80 9.60
N ASP A 118 -1.81 -8.89 9.58
CA ASP A 118 -0.45 -8.90 9.03
C ASP A 118 -0.42 -8.53 7.54
N ILE A 119 -1.39 -8.97 6.74
CA ILE A 119 -1.49 -8.58 5.31
C ILE A 119 -1.52 -7.06 5.17
N GLY A 120 -2.41 -6.39 5.92
CA GLY A 120 -2.50 -4.92 5.91
C GLY A 120 -1.21 -4.24 6.39
N LEU A 121 -0.57 -4.78 7.42
CA LEU A 121 0.71 -4.27 7.92
C LEU A 121 1.84 -4.45 6.89
N ILE A 122 1.92 -5.60 6.24
CA ILE A 122 2.90 -5.85 5.18
C ILE A 122 2.72 -4.83 4.06
N HIS A 123 1.51 -4.67 3.52
CA HIS A 123 1.27 -3.67 2.46
C HIS A 123 1.71 -2.27 2.89
N ARG A 124 1.40 -1.86 4.13
CA ARG A 124 1.87 -0.58 4.69
C ARG A 124 3.40 -0.48 4.73
N PHE A 125 4.10 -1.52 5.16
CA PHE A 125 5.57 -1.52 5.20
C PHE A 125 6.18 -1.47 3.80
N LEU A 126 5.56 -2.13 2.83
CA LEU A 126 6.04 -2.14 1.44
C LEU A 126 5.86 -0.78 0.73
N THR A 127 4.89 0.03 1.18
CA THR A 127 4.67 1.39 0.66
C THR A 127 5.45 2.47 1.40
N GLN A 128 6.09 2.15 2.52
CA GLN A 128 6.91 3.12 3.23
C GLN A 128 8.21 3.40 2.46
N PRO A 129 8.70 4.66 2.48
CA PRO A 129 9.96 5.00 1.85
C PRO A 129 11.08 4.16 2.48
N VAL A 130 11.73 3.33 1.67
CA VAL A 130 12.82 2.46 2.14
C VAL A 130 14.05 3.29 2.50
N MET A 131 14.23 4.45 1.87
CA MET A 131 15.31 5.40 2.11
C MET A 131 14.77 6.71 2.69
N ASN A 132 15.47 7.30 3.65
CA ASN A 132 15.15 8.62 4.17
C ASN A 132 15.59 9.68 3.14
N ALA A 133 15.29 10.94 3.41
CA ALA A 133 15.72 12.07 2.58
C ALA A 133 17.25 12.12 2.36
N ASN A 134 18.04 11.44 3.20
CA ASN A 134 19.49 11.38 3.14
C ASN A 134 20.02 10.12 2.42
N GLY A 135 19.13 9.33 1.79
CA GLY A 135 19.51 8.09 1.10
C GLY A 135 19.87 6.92 2.02
N GLN A 136 19.64 7.04 3.33
CA GLN A 136 19.89 5.98 4.30
C GLN A 136 18.61 5.15 4.52
N PRO A 137 18.70 3.84 4.74
CA PRO A 137 17.51 3.02 4.95
C PRO A 137 16.70 3.46 6.19
N VAL A 138 15.39 3.74 6.03
CA VAL A 138 14.50 4.33 7.09
C VAL A 138 14.18 3.35 8.20
N GLY A 139 14.45 2.07 8.02
CA GLY A 139 14.19 1.07 9.04
C GLY A 139 14.39 -0.33 8.53
N LYS A 140 14.35 -1.26 9.48
CA LYS A 140 14.54 -2.68 9.25
C LYS A 140 13.28 -3.29 8.63
N LEU A 141 13.01 -2.99 7.35
CA LEU A 141 11.91 -3.60 6.58
C LEU A 141 11.93 -5.13 6.74
N GLY A 142 13.13 -5.74 6.68
CA GLY A 142 13.33 -7.16 6.97
C GLY A 142 12.80 -7.58 8.34
N ASP A 143 13.13 -6.88 9.42
CA ASP A 143 12.63 -7.19 10.76
C ASP A 143 11.10 -7.03 10.87
N SER A 144 10.53 -6.03 10.20
CA SER A 144 9.08 -5.81 10.16
C SER A 144 8.36 -6.94 9.43
N LEU A 145 8.87 -7.36 8.27
CA LEU A 145 8.34 -8.51 7.53
C LEU A 145 8.56 -9.83 8.29
N ASN A 146 9.67 -9.95 9.01
CA ASN A 146 9.96 -11.14 9.81
C ASN A 146 9.00 -11.34 10.99
N ARG A 147 8.32 -10.29 11.46
CA ARG A 147 7.27 -10.41 12.49
C ARG A 147 5.93 -10.90 11.93
N ALA A 148 5.67 -10.73 10.63
CA ALA A 148 4.42 -11.16 10.02
C ALA A 148 4.32 -12.69 9.89
N SER A 149 3.11 -13.22 9.85
CA SER A 149 2.86 -14.65 9.64
C SER A 149 3.25 -15.11 8.22
N LEU A 150 3.60 -16.40 8.09
CA LEU A 150 3.98 -17.00 6.81
C LEU A 150 2.84 -16.90 5.78
N SER A 151 1.59 -17.18 6.19
CA SER A 151 0.42 -17.11 5.32
C SER A 151 0.19 -15.70 4.78
N ALA A 152 0.42 -14.67 5.60
CA ALA A 152 0.31 -13.28 5.18
C ALA A 152 1.40 -12.89 4.17
N LEU A 153 2.65 -13.30 4.41
CA LEU A 153 3.74 -13.08 3.45
C LEU A 153 3.47 -13.79 2.11
N ALA A 154 3.01 -15.04 2.15
CA ALA A 154 2.68 -15.80 0.96
C ALA A 154 1.52 -15.16 0.19
N PHE A 155 0.47 -14.72 0.89
CA PHE A 155 -0.66 -13.99 0.30
C PHE A 155 -0.17 -12.76 -0.47
N VAL A 156 0.65 -11.91 0.16
CA VAL A 156 1.15 -10.69 -0.47
C VAL A 156 2.08 -11.00 -1.64
N CYS A 157 2.92 -12.04 -1.55
CA CYS A 157 3.71 -12.50 -2.69
C CYS A 157 2.83 -12.93 -3.88
N VAL A 158 1.74 -13.67 -3.65
CA VAL A 158 0.79 -14.05 -4.71
C VAL A 158 0.08 -12.81 -5.28
N ASP A 159 -0.35 -11.90 -4.41
CA ASP A 159 -1.02 -10.65 -4.81
C ASP A 159 -0.11 -9.71 -5.62
N LEU A 160 1.20 -9.71 -5.34
CA LEU A 160 2.16 -8.95 -6.15
C LEU A 160 2.61 -9.69 -7.40
N GLY A 161 2.19 -10.94 -7.61
CA GLY A 161 2.70 -11.80 -8.68
C GLY A 161 4.19 -12.10 -8.52
N ARG A 162 4.64 -12.24 -7.27
CA ARG A 162 6.05 -12.39 -6.85
C ARG A 162 6.27 -13.63 -5.98
N LEU A 163 5.49 -14.69 -6.18
CA LEU A 163 5.66 -15.93 -5.42
C LEU A 163 6.87 -16.73 -5.98
N PRO A 164 7.83 -17.16 -5.13
CA PRO A 164 8.90 -18.06 -5.55
C PRO A 164 8.37 -19.41 -6.05
N THR A 165 8.99 -20.00 -7.07
CA THR A 165 8.65 -21.36 -7.50
C THR A 165 9.14 -22.41 -6.50
N GLY A 166 8.36 -23.48 -6.30
CA GLY A 166 8.76 -24.65 -5.53
C GLY A 166 8.55 -24.49 -4.02
N LYS A 167 9.38 -25.19 -3.22
CA LYS A 167 9.35 -25.08 -1.77
C LYS A 167 10.05 -23.79 -1.34
N PHE A 168 9.33 -22.92 -0.66
CA PHE A 168 9.87 -21.67 -0.13
C PHE A 168 9.80 -21.63 1.39
N THR A 169 10.75 -20.92 1.98
CA THR A 169 10.79 -20.57 3.39
C THR A 169 10.29 -19.14 3.61
N LYS A 170 10.04 -18.78 4.86
CA LYS A 170 9.70 -17.40 5.24
C LYS A 170 10.76 -16.39 4.76
N ALA A 171 12.04 -16.74 4.86
CA ALA A 171 13.15 -15.89 4.46
C ALA A 171 13.14 -15.62 2.94
N ASP A 172 12.73 -16.60 2.15
CA ASP A 172 12.62 -16.46 0.70
C ASP A 172 11.54 -15.43 0.33
N LEU A 173 10.36 -15.50 0.96
CA LEU A 173 9.28 -14.54 0.75
C LEU A 173 9.69 -13.12 1.17
N ILE A 174 10.38 -12.97 2.30
CA ILE A 174 10.90 -11.68 2.77
C ILE A 174 11.88 -11.09 1.75
N THR A 175 12.79 -11.92 1.23
CA THR A 175 13.79 -11.51 0.23
C THR A 175 13.11 -11.02 -1.05
N GLU A 176 12.10 -11.75 -1.53
CA GLU A 176 11.32 -11.34 -2.71
C GLU A 176 10.60 -10.01 -2.51
N LEU A 177 9.95 -9.81 -1.36
CA LEU A 177 9.26 -8.56 -1.06
C LEU A 177 10.23 -7.37 -0.98
N ILE A 178 11.41 -7.54 -0.36
CA ILE A 178 12.44 -6.50 -0.33
C ILE A 178 12.97 -6.19 -1.75
N SER A 179 13.20 -7.23 -2.55
CA SER A 179 13.62 -7.09 -3.95
C SER A 179 12.58 -6.31 -4.76
N TRP A 180 11.30 -6.64 -4.58
CA TRP A 180 10.18 -5.94 -5.21
C TRP A 180 10.17 -4.46 -4.86
N VAL A 181 10.25 -4.09 -3.57
CA VAL A 181 10.26 -2.66 -3.18
C VAL A 181 11.45 -1.92 -3.79
N ARG A 182 12.63 -2.53 -3.81
CA ARG A 182 13.82 -1.96 -4.46
C ARG A 182 13.62 -1.76 -5.96
N SER A 183 12.94 -2.68 -6.64
CA SER A 183 12.61 -2.54 -8.07
C SER A 183 11.66 -1.36 -8.33
N GLN A 184 10.70 -1.10 -7.43
CA GLN A 184 9.77 0.01 -7.57
C GLN A 184 10.49 1.37 -7.46
N LEU A 185 11.47 1.49 -6.55
CA LEU A 185 12.26 2.72 -6.38
C LEU A 185 13.07 3.07 -7.64
N LYS A 186 13.64 2.06 -8.31
CA LYS A 186 14.37 2.27 -9.57
C LYS A 186 13.45 2.78 -10.68
N SER A 187 12.22 2.26 -10.74
CA SER A 187 11.25 2.70 -11.76
C SER A 187 10.85 4.18 -11.61
N LEU A 188 10.81 4.68 -10.37
CA LEU A 188 10.50 6.09 -10.06
C LEU A 188 11.66 7.03 -10.43
N GLN A 189 12.92 6.62 -10.19
CA GLN A 189 14.08 7.43 -10.59
C GLN A 189 14.23 7.59 -12.10
N VAL A 190 13.82 6.57 -12.88
CA VAL A 190 13.85 6.64 -14.35
C VAL A 190 12.79 7.61 -14.86
N THR A 191 11.59 7.65 -14.26
CA THR A 191 10.54 8.59 -14.66
C THR A 191 10.87 10.04 -14.32
N ASP A 192 11.53 10.29 -13.18
CA ASP A 192 11.97 11.64 -12.79
C ASP A 192 13.09 12.17 -13.70
N PHE A 193 13.98 11.28 -14.17
CA PHE A 193 15.02 11.65 -15.14
C PHE A 193 14.42 12.02 -16.51
N CYS A 194 13.44 11.26 -16.99
CA CYS A 194 12.72 11.58 -18.24
C CYS A 194 11.94 12.90 -18.12
N ALA A 195 11.26 13.15 -17.01
CA ALA A 195 10.52 14.40 -16.79
C ALA A 195 11.45 15.63 -16.69
N ALA A 196 12.62 15.48 -16.05
CA ALA A 196 13.64 16.52 -15.97
C ALA A 196 14.29 16.82 -17.34
N HIS A 197 14.53 15.79 -18.15
CA HIS A 197 15.12 15.96 -19.48
C HIS A 197 14.16 16.63 -20.47
N VAL A 198 12.86 16.29 -20.43
CA VAL A 198 11.82 16.94 -21.25
C VAL A 198 11.67 18.42 -20.87
N LYS A 199 11.65 18.76 -19.57
CA LYS A 199 11.64 20.17 -19.12
C LYS A 199 12.88 20.95 -19.54
N ALA A 200 14.06 20.32 -19.53
CA ALA A 200 15.30 20.96 -19.95
C ALA A 200 15.33 21.26 -21.47
N LEU A 201 14.74 20.38 -22.29
CA LEU A 201 14.57 20.58 -23.73
C LEU A 201 13.57 21.70 -24.06
N ASP A 202 12.42 21.74 -23.38
CA ASP A 202 11.43 22.83 -23.58
C ASP A 202 12.01 24.20 -23.21
N THR A 203 12.76 24.27 -22.09
CA THR A 203 13.38 25.52 -21.63
C THR A 203 14.48 26.02 -22.58
N ALA A 204 15.15 25.10 -23.30
CA ALA A 204 16.16 25.46 -24.29
C ALA A 204 15.53 25.95 -25.62
N GLN A 205 14.33 25.49 -25.96
CA GLN A 205 13.60 25.93 -27.15
C GLN A 205 12.93 27.30 -26.97
N THR A 206 12.45 27.64 -25.78
CA THR A 206 11.84 28.96 -25.50
C THR A 206 12.87 30.11 -25.44
N ARG A 207 14.16 29.83 -25.30
CA ARG A 207 15.23 30.86 -25.29
C ARG A 207 15.83 31.18 -26.66
N ARG A 208 15.34 30.54 -27.74
CA ARG A 208 15.81 30.76 -29.12
C ARG A 208 14.80 31.50 -30.01
N HIS A 209 13.76 32.09 -29.43
CA HIS A 209 12.81 32.97 -30.11
C HIS A 209 12.81 34.36 -29.50
#